data_AF-T1CK93-F1
#
_entry.id   AF-T1CK93-F1
#
_cell.length_a   1.000
_cell.length_b   1.000
_cell.length_c   1.000
_cell.angle_alpha   90.00
_cell.angle_beta   90.00
_cell.angle_gamma   90.00
#
_symmetry.space_group_name_H-M   'P 1'
#
loop_
_entity.id
_entity.type
_entity.pdbx_description
1 polymer ?
#
loop_
_entity_poly.entity_id
_entity_poly.type
_entity_poly.pdbx_seq_one_letter_code
_entity_poly.pdbx_strand_id
1 'polypeptide(L)'
;EVYDAYRRLAERLGLQPLHARSISNYVSELESLGLIRATIVSRGRGGRTREILVDVPISDTMPALEEDPLIAPVGRPKSRGQLLLTNFDNPARTGPF
;
A
#
# COMPACT_ATOMS: atom_id res chain seq x y z
N GLU A 1 0.03 2.68 -10.51
CA GLU A 1 -0.60 1.67 -9.63
C GLU A 1 -0.99 2.20 -8.26
N VAL A 2 -0.06 2.43 -7.32
CA VAL A 2 -0.43 2.92 -5.96
C VAL A 2 -1.20 4.23 -6.00
N TYR A 3 -0.72 5.20 -6.78
CA TYR A 3 -1.42 6.47 -6.96
C TYR A 3 -2.84 6.27 -7.52
N ASP A 4 -3.02 5.38 -8.50
CA ASP A 4 -4.33 5.15 -9.11
C ASP A 4 -5.30 4.47 -8.12
N ALA A 5 -4.79 3.58 -7.27
CA ALA A 5 -5.55 2.96 -6.20
C ALA A 5 -5.99 3.99 -5.15
N TYR A 6 -5.05 4.85 -4.70
CA TYR A 6 -5.35 5.98 -3.83
C TYR A 6 -6.39 6.93 -4.46
N ARG A 7 -6.20 7.31 -5.72
CA ARG A 7 -7.08 8.24 -6.42
C ARG A 7 -8.52 7.73 -6.44
N ARG A 8 -8.71 6.45 -6.82
CA ARG A 8 -10.04 5.81 -6.82
C ARG A 8 -10.66 5.75 -5.42
N LEU A 9 -9.84 5.55 -4.39
CA LEU A 9 -10.31 5.55 -3.00
C LEU A 9 -10.77 6.95 -2.58
N ALA A 10 -9.97 7.98 -2.84
CA ALA A 10 -10.30 9.38 -2.55
C ALA A 10 -11.58 9.81 -3.28
N GLU A 11 -11.71 9.50 -4.57
CA GLU A 11 -12.91 9.76 -5.36
C GLU A 11 -14.15 9.09 -4.76
N ARG A 12 -14.03 7.84 -4.30
CA ARG A 12 -15.14 7.11 -3.67
C ARG A 12 -15.55 7.69 -2.31
N LEU A 13 -14.62 8.34 -1.64
CA LEU A 13 -14.84 9.06 -0.38
C LEU A 13 -15.33 10.50 -0.59
N GLY A 14 -15.49 10.95 -1.84
CA GLY A 14 -15.85 12.33 -2.15
C GLY A 14 -14.74 13.35 -1.85
N LEU A 15 -13.50 12.87 -1.69
CA LEU A 15 -12.33 13.70 -1.43
C LEU A 15 -11.67 14.13 -2.73
N GLN A 16 -11.08 15.33 -2.73
CA GLN A 16 -10.23 15.77 -3.83
C GLN A 16 -8.89 15.02 -3.79
N PRO A 17 -8.52 14.26 -4.85
CA PRO A 17 -7.25 13.55 -4.86
C PRO A 17 -6.07 14.52 -4.80
N LEU A 18 -5.12 14.18 -3.92
CA LEU A 18 -3.83 14.87 -3.86
C LEU A 18 -2.98 14.55 -5.08
N HIS A 19 -1.98 15.38 -5.35
CA HIS A 19 -1.02 15.16 -6.42
C HIS A 19 -0.19 13.89 -6.21
N ALA A 20 0.20 13.23 -7.29
CA ALA A 20 1.01 12.01 -7.25
C ALA A 20 2.33 12.18 -6.47
N ARG A 21 2.91 13.39 -6.48
CA ARG A 21 4.13 13.69 -5.71
C ARG A 21 3.90 13.63 -4.20
N SER A 22 2.77 14.13 -3.70
CA SER A 22 2.42 14.07 -2.28
C SER A 22 2.23 12.64 -1.82
N ILE A 23 1.53 11.82 -2.62
CA ILE A 23 1.35 10.39 -2.34
C ILE A 23 2.70 9.67 -2.31
N SER A 24 3.61 10.01 -3.22
CA SER A 24 4.97 9.45 -3.16
C SER A 24 5.72 9.86 -1.89
N ASN A 25 5.48 11.04 -1.32
CA ASN A 25 6.10 11.45 -0.06
C ASN A 25 5.53 10.65 1.11
N TYR A 26 4.20 10.49 1.19
CA TYR A 26 3.58 9.66 2.23
C TYR A 26 4.04 8.20 2.17
N VAL A 27 4.23 7.64 0.98
CA VAL A 27 4.81 6.30 0.83
C VAL A 27 6.23 6.25 1.42
N SER A 28 7.08 7.24 1.16
CA SER A 28 8.42 7.31 1.77
C SER A 28 8.38 7.50 3.29
N GLU A 29 7.39 8.22 3.82
CA GLU A 29 7.17 8.36 5.27
C GLU A 29 6.78 7.02 5.90
N LEU A 30 5.84 6.29 5.30
CA LEU A 30 5.47 4.94 5.75
C LEU A 30 6.65 3.96 5.72
N GLU A 31 7.53 4.06 4.72
CA GLU A 31 8.78 3.29 4.65
C GLU A 31 9.74 3.66 5.78
N SER A 32 9.88 4.95 6.09
CA SER A 32 10.73 5.44 7.18
C SER A 32 10.22 5.02 8.57
N LEU A 33 8.90 4.84 8.71
CA LEU A 33 8.26 4.28 9.90
C LEU A 33 8.38 2.75 9.99
N GLY A 34 8.91 2.09 8.96
CA GLY A 34 9.03 0.63 8.90
C GLY A 34 7.70 -0.10 8.69
N LEU A 35 6.65 0.59 8.25
CA LEU A 35 5.34 -0.01 8.01
C LEU A 35 5.27 -0.72 6.65
N ILE A 36 6.07 -0.24 5.71
CA ILE A 36 6.22 -0.82 4.38
C ILE A 36 7.69 -0.87 3.97
N ARG A 37 7.99 -1.64 2.93
CA ARG A 37 9.31 -1.71 2.30
C ARG A 37 9.16 -1.51 0.79
N ALA A 38 9.96 -0.65 0.18
CA ALA A 38 9.96 -0.44 -1.26
C ALA A 38 11.26 -0.96 -1.91
N THR A 39 11.15 -1.86 -2.89
CA THR A 39 12.29 -2.39 -3.65
C THR A 39 12.22 -1.94 -5.10
N ILE A 40 13.32 -1.40 -5.64
CA ILE A 40 13.40 -1.06 -7.06
C ILE A 40 13.70 -2.33 -7.86
N VAL A 41 12.77 -2.71 -8.73
CA VAL A 41 12.91 -3.84 -9.64
C VAL A 41 13.02 -3.33 -11.07
N SER A 42 14.04 -3.79 -11.78
CA SER A 42 14.19 -3.53 -13.21
C SER A 42 13.23 -4.42 -14.00
N ARG A 43 12.46 -3.82 -14.90
CA ARG A 43 11.61 -4.53 -15.87
C ARG A 43 12.22 -4.45 -17.29
N GLY A 44 13.54 -4.27 -17.40
CA GLY A 44 14.24 -4.14 -18.68
C GLY A 44 13.83 -2.87 -19.44
N ARG A 45 13.43 -3.01 -20.71
CA ARG A 45 12.95 -1.88 -21.54
C ARG A 45 11.66 -1.24 -21.02
N GLY A 46 10.92 -1.92 -20.12
CA GLY A 46 9.75 -1.37 -19.42
C GLY A 46 10.10 -0.39 -18.29
N GLY A 47 11.40 -0.12 -18.06
CA GLY A 47 11.86 0.80 -17.03
C GLY A 47 12.06 0.14 -15.67
N ARG A 48 11.99 0.96 -14.62
CA ARG A 48 12.13 0.54 -13.22
C ARG A 48 10.80 0.73 -12.51
N THR A 49 10.42 -0.22 -11.67
CA THR A 49 9.20 -0.14 -10.86
C THR A 49 9.58 -0.32 -9.39
N ARG A 50 8.91 0.38 -8.48
CA ARG A 50 8.98 0.10 -7.05
C ARG A 50 7.93 -0.96 -6.71
N GLU A 51 8.38 -2.12 -6.28
CA GLU A 51 7.52 -3.09 -5.60
C GLU A 51 7.41 -2.67 -4.13
N ILE A 52 6.18 -2.60 -3.61
CA ILE A 52 5.91 -2.18 -2.23
C ILE A 52 5.33 -3.38 -1.47
N LEU A 53 5.94 -3.68 -0.33
CA LEU A 53 5.58 -4.76 0.59
C LEU A 53 5.05 -4.16 1.89
N VAL A 54 4.02 -4.77 2.46
CA VAL A 54 3.51 -4.38 3.79
C VAL A 54 4.22 -5.22 4.84
N ASP A 55 4.92 -4.54 5.76
CA ASP A 55 5.75 -5.15 6.79
C ASP A 55 5.02 -5.21 8.15
N VAL A 56 3.73 -4.87 8.19
CA VAL A 56 2.84 -4.99 9.35
C VAL A 56 1.70 -6.00 9.15
N PRO A 57 1.26 -6.74 10.19
CA PRO A 57 0.19 -7.71 10.05
C PRO A 57 -1.14 -7.05 9.64
N ILE A 58 -1.86 -7.70 8.72
CA ILE A 58 -3.22 -7.26 8.33
C ILE A 58 -4.16 -7.37 9.53
N SER A 59 -3.99 -8.38 10.40
CA SER A 59 -4.79 -8.57 11.62
C SER A 59 -4.75 -7.35 12.55
N ASP A 60 -3.63 -6.64 12.56
CA ASP A 60 -3.37 -5.56 13.51
C ASP A 60 -3.71 -4.20 12.89
N THR A 61 -3.53 -4.07 11.57
CA THR A 61 -3.78 -2.83 10.83
C THR A 61 -5.22 -2.64 10.38
N MET A 62 -5.93 -3.72 10.03
CA MET A 62 -7.31 -3.59 9.55
C MET A 62 -8.27 -3.04 10.61
N PRO A 63 -8.22 -3.46 11.89
CA PRO A 63 -9.11 -2.89 12.91
C PRO A 63 -8.97 -1.37 13.01
N ALA A 64 -7.74 -0.85 13.01
CA ALA A 64 -7.49 0.59 13.06
C ALA A 64 -8.06 1.34 11.84
N LEU A 65 -8.03 0.74 10.65
CA LEU A 65 -8.62 1.32 9.45
C LEU A 65 -10.16 1.21 9.45
N GLU A 66 -10.73 0.16 10.05
CA GLU A 66 -12.17 -0.04 10.16
C GLU A 66 -12.82 0.89 11.19
N GLU A 67 -12.07 1.29 12.22
CA GLU A 67 -12.48 2.26 13.23
C GLU A 67 -12.43 3.71 12.73
N ASP A 68 -11.64 4.00 11.70
CA ASP A 68 -11.52 5.35 11.15
C ASP A 68 -12.85 5.79 10.49
N PRO A 69 -13.51 6.86 10.96
CA PRO A 69 -14.81 7.30 10.43
C PRO A 69 -14.80 7.66 8.94
N LEU A 70 -13.65 8.09 8.42
CA LEU A 70 -13.47 8.41 7.01
C LEU A 70 -13.35 7.14 6.17
N ILE A 71 -12.69 6.10 6.69
CA ILE A 71 -12.41 4.86 5.93
C ILE A 71 -13.50 3.81 6.11
N ALA A 72 -14.18 3.77 7.26
CA ALA A 72 -15.25 2.81 7.56
C ALA A 72 -16.32 2.67 6.45
N PRO A 73 -16.79 3.74 5.78
CA PRO A 73 -17.78 3.64 4.69
C PRO A 73 -17.27 2.89 3.45
N VAL A 74 -15.95 2.79 3.27
CA VAL A 74 -15.33 2.07 2.14
C VAL A 74 -15.44 0.57 2.37
N GLY A 75 -15.38 0.09 3.61
CA GLY A 75 -15.29 -1.32 3.91
C GLY A 75 -14.02 -1.98 3.33
N ARG A 76 -13.90 -3.31 3.48
CA ARG A 76 -12.69 -4.03 3.10
C ARG A 76 -12.40 -3.93 1.60
N PRO A 77 -11.16 -3.56 1.19
CA PRO A 77 -10.79 -3.54 -0.22
C PRO A 77 -10.93 -4.93 -0.82
N LYS A 78 -11.76 -5.08 -1.86
CA LYS A 78 -11.87 -6.32 -2.63
C LYS A 78 -10.61 -6.49 -3.46
N SER A 79 -9.79 -7.47 -3.12
CA SER A 79 -8.59 -7.85 -3.86
C SER A 79 -8.97 -8.42 -5.24
N ARG A 80 -9.16 -7.55 -6.23
CA ARG A 80 -9.15 -7.98 -7.64
C ARG A 80 -7.77 -7.71 -8.22
N GLY A 81 -6.95 -8.77 -8.30
CA GLY A 81 -5.70 -8.78 -9.05
C GLY A 81 -4.48 -8.10 -8.41
N GLN A 82 -4.59 -7.58 -7.17
CA GLN A 82 -3.42 -7.13 -6.43
C GLN A 82 -2.81 -8.32 -5.70
N LEU A 83 -1.58 -8.68 -6.04
CA LEU A 83 -0.78 -9.58 -5.20
C LEU A 83 -0.55 -8.83 -3.88
N LEU A 84 -1.26 -9.21 -2.82
CA LEU A 84 -0.88 -8.84 -1.46
C LEU A 84 0.45 -9.51 -1.19
N LEU A 85 1.53 -8.79 -1.45
CA LEU A 85 2.86 -9.17 -1.01
C LEU A 85 2.99 -8.65 0.42
N THR A 86 2.46 -9.41 1.37
CA THR A 86 2.74 -9.23 2.80
C THR A 86 3.88 -10.18 3.17
N ASN A 87 4.72 -9.78 4.13
CA ASN A 87 5.72 -10.70 4.67
C ASN A 87 5.10 -11.78 5.58
N PHE A 88 3.85 -11.58 6.02
CA PHE A 88 3.16 -12.48 6.96
C PHE A 88 2.52 -13.68 6.26
N ASP A 89 2.09 -13.54 5.00
CA ASP A 89 1.41 -14.62 4.27
C ASP A 89 2.37 -15.55 3.51
N ASN A 90 3.69 -15.27 3.53
CA ASN A 90 4.70 -16.09 2.82
C ASN A 90 5.93 -16.42 3.70
N PRO A 91 6.00 -17.62 4.31
CA PRO A 91 7.10 -18.02 5.18
C PRO A 91 8.45 -18.15 4.46
N ALA A 92 8.47 -18.14 3.12
CA ALA A 92 9.72 -18.19 2.34
C ALA A 92 10.40 -16.81 2.16
N ARG A 93 9.75 -15.71 2.57
CA ARG A 93 10.31 -14.35 2.47
C ARG A 93 10.81 -13.78 3.80
N THR A 94 10.62 -14.50 4.91
CA THR A 94 11.17 -14.19 6.23
C THR A 94 12.65 -14.60 6.31
N GLY A 95 13.48 -14.08 5.40
CA GLY A 95 14.94 -14.21 5.45
C GLY A 95 15.56 -13.06 6.26
N PRO A 96 16.73 -13.25 6.88
CA PRO A 96 17.31 -12.27 7.80
C PRO A 96 18.03 -11.16 7.02
N PHE A 97 17.31 -10.27 6.34
CA PHE A 97 17.88 -9.05 5.75
C PHE A 97 16.87 -7.89 5.79
#